data_AF-A0A8H4S5X5-F1
#
_entry.id   AF-A0A8H4S5X5-F1
#
_cell.length_a   1.000
_cell.length_b   1.000
_cell.length_c   1.000
_cell.angle_alpha   90.00
_cell.angle_beta   90.00
_cell.angle_gamma   90.00
#
_symmetry.space_group_name_H-M   'P 1'
#
loop_
_entity.id
_entity.type
_entity.pdbx_description
1 polymer ?
#
loop_
_entity_poly.entity_id
_entity_poly.type
_entity_poly.pdbx_seq_one_letter_code
_entity_poly.pdbx_strand_id
1 'polypeptide(L)'
;MASTTTLSSSQPSTSEPQLDVQYCAPEFCLPPPDNVNQFCRDQSNLIFYQGVIIVKISPKVVVKFGAHVNITEAKTKIHAAQNTGVPVPKFLACYMYGPIDHYGILTAPTSS
;
A
#
# COMPACT_ATOMS: atom_id res chain seq x y z
N MET A 1 23.67 15.43 -47.48
CA MET A 1 24.68 15.32 -46.41
C MET A 1 24.45 16.42 -45.40
N ALA A 2 24.73 16.11 -44.12
CA ALA A 2 24.63 16.91 -42.90
C ALA A 2 23.26 16.96 -42.23
N SER A 3 23.26 16.36 -41.05
CA SER A 3 22.15 15.94 -40.19
C SER A 3 21.66 17.08 -39.29
N THR A 4 20.34 17.16 -39.09
CA THR A 4 19.73 18.03 -38.09
C THR A 4 19.65 17.29 -36.76
N THR A 5 20.43 17.74 -35.78
CA THR A 5 20.37 17.27 -34.39
C THR A 5 19.07 17.77 -33.75
N THR A 6 18.11 16.86 -33.54
CA THR A 6 16.96 17.08 -32.67
C THR A 6 17.37 16.81 -31.22
N LEU A 7 17.53 17.87 -30.43
CA LEU A 7 17.52 17.77 -28.97
C LEU A 7 16.08 17.46 -28.55
N SER A 8 15.78 16.17 -28.37
CA SER A 8 14.56 15.72 -27.69
C SER A 8 14.74 16.00 -26.19
N SER A 9 14.24 17.16 -25.75
CA SER A 9 14.04 17.46 -24.34
C SER A 9 12.88 16.59 -23.86
N SER A 10 13.19 15.44 -23.27
CA SER A 10 12.22 14.60 -22.56
C SER A 10 11.61 15.42 -21.42
N GLN A 11 10.40 15.94 -21.64
CA GLN A 11 9.57 16.45 -20.57
C GLN A 11 9.28 15.31 -19.58
N PRO A 12 9.22 15.56 -18.27
CA PRO A 12 8.78 14.56 -17.31
C PRO A 12 7.33 14.21 -17.67
N SER A 13 7.10 12.96 -18.09
CA SER A 13 5.78 12.39 -18.20
C SER A 13 5.13 12.48 -16.81
N THR A 14 4.18 13.39 -16.66
CA THR A 14 3.28 13.45 -15.50
C THR A 14 2.36 12.24 -15.57
N SER A 15 2.89 11.06 -15.22
CA SER A 15 2.10 9.84 -15.11
C SER A 15 1.06 10.06 -14.02
N GLU A 16 -0.21 9.88 -14.37
CA GLU A 16 -1.31 9.80 -13.41
C GLU A 16 -0.94 8.80 -12.30
N PRO A 17 -1.38 9.02 -11.05
CA PRO A 17 -1.06 8.11 -9.95
C PRO A 17 -1.57 6.71 -10.27
N GLN A 18 -0.66 5.79 -10.58
CA GLN A 18 -1.01 4.40 -10.86
C GLN A 18 -1.20 3.66 -9.55
N LEU A 19 -2.36 3.01 -9.43
CA LEU A 19 -2.65 2.05 -8.37
C LEU A 19 -2.27 0.66 -8.90
N ASP A 20 -1.17 0.10 -8.42
CA ASP A 20 -0.75 -1.26 -8.75
C ASP A 20 -1.11 -2.22 -7.61
N VAL A 21 -2.04 -3.14 -7.86
CA VAL A 21 -2.55 -4.08 -6.86
C VAL A 21 -1.77 -5.38 -6.94
N GLN A 22 -0.97 -5.63 -5.92
CA GLN A 22 -0.08 -6.79 -5.83
C GLN A 22 -0.76 -8.01 -5.19
N TYR A 23 -1.73 -7.77 -4.30
CA TYR A 23 -2.55 -8.80 -3.68
C TYR A 23 -3.89 -8.20 -3.25
N CYS A 24 -4.97 -8.96 -3.43
CA CYS A 24 -6.27 -8.65 -2.85
C CYS A 24 -6.95 -9.97 -2.46
N ALA A 25 -7.48 -10.04 -1.25
CA ALA A 25 -8.25 -11.19 -0.81
C ALA A 25 -9.58 -11.26 -1.62
N PRO A 26 -10.09 -12.47 -1.92
CA PRO A 26 -11.24 -12.65 -2.82
C PRO A 26 -12.53 -11.90 -2.42
N GLU A 27 -12.72 -11.64 -1.13
CA GLU A 27 -13.91 -10.96 -0.59
C GLU A 27 -13.63 -9.51 -0.15
N PHE A 28 -12.42 -9.00 -0.42
CA PHE A 28 -12.04 -7.68 0.02
C PHE A 28 -12.16 -6.65 -1.11
N CYS A 29 -12.91 -5.58 -0.86
CA CYS A 29 -12.98 -4.44 -1.76
C CYS A 29 -11.93 -3.41 -1.33
N LEU A 30 -10.91 -3.22 -2.16
CA LEU A 30 -9.84 -2.26 -1.87
C LEU A 30 -10.41 -0.82 -1.88
N PRO A 31 -10.26 -0.06 -0.79
CA PRO A 31 -10.71 1.33 -0.77
C PRO A 31 -9.84 2.17 -1.73
N PRO A 32 -10.44 3.12 -2.47
CA PRO A 32 -9.68 4.09 -3.25
C PRO A 32 -8.65 4.83 -2.36
N PRO A 33 -7.47 5.16 -2.90
CA PRO A 33 -6.45 5.91 -2.16
C PRO A 33 -6.95 7.23 -1.56
N ASP A 34 -7.86 7.93 -2.25
CA ASP A 34 -8.48 9.16 -1.74
C ASP A 34 -9.31 8.95 -0.48
N ASN A 35 -9.99 7.79 -0.37
CA ASN A 35 -10.72 7.44 0.84
C ASN A 35 -9.75 7.22 1.99
N VAL A 36 -8.64 6.52 1.76
CA VAL A 36 -7.57 6.34 2.77
C VAL A 36 -7.02 7.71 3.20
N ASN A 37 -6.78 8.62 2.26
CA ASN A 37 -6.32 9.98 2.54
C ASN A 37 -7.31 10.78 3.40
N GLN A 38 -8.62 10.53 3.27
CA GLN A 38 -9.62 11.15 4.12
C GLN A 38 -9.47 10.70 5.58
N PHE A 39 -9.23 9.41 5.83
CA PHE A 39 -8.97 8.90 7.19
C PHE A 39 -7.69 9.46 7.80
N CYS A 40 -6.68 9.78 6.97
CA CYS A 40 -5.44 10.41 7.42
C CYS A 40 -5.63 11.82 7.98
N ARG A 41 -6.74 12.51 7.66
CA ARG A 41 -7.00 13.87 8.16
C ARG A 41 -7.38 13.90 9.63
N ASP A 42 -7.89 12.79 10.14
CA ASP A 42 -8.24 12.63 11.55
C ASP A 42 -7.10 11.94 12.30
N GLN A 43 -6.42 12.71 13.15
CA GLN A 43 -5.25 12.23 13.90
C GLN A 43 -5.59 11.08 14.86
N SER A 44 -6.85 10.93 15.28
CA SER A 44 -7.24 9.80 16.14
C SER A 44 -7.18 8.44 15.42
N ASN A 45 -7.17 8.44 14.09
CA ASN A 45 -7.01 7.24 13.27
C ASN A 45 -5.55 6.92 12.97
N LEU A 46 -4.60 7.80 13.31
CA LEU A 46 -3.19 7.67 12.98
C LEU A 46 -2.39 7.08 14.12
N ILE A 47 -1.53 6.11 13.80
CA ILE A 47 -0.51 5.58 14.69
C ILE A 47 0.82 5.66 13.94
N PHE A 48 1.80 6.33 14.56
CA PHE A 48 3.16 6.44 14.04
C PHE A 48 4.07 5.48 14.77
N TYR A 49 4.75 4.60 14.05
CA TYR A 49 5.66 3.62 14.63
C TYR A 49 6.87 3.40 13.73
N GLN A 50 8.06 3.78 14.21
CA GLN A 50 9.34 3.50 13.55
C GLN A 50 9.35 3.88 12.04
N GLY A 51 8.85 5.05 11.68
CA GLY A 51 8.82 5.52 10.28
C GLY A 51 7.72 4.89 9.40
N VAL A 52 6.82 4.11 10.01
CA VAL A 52 5.59 3.61 9.38
C VAL A 52 4.41 4.38 9.94
N ILE A 53 3.50 4.78 9.04
CA ILE A 53 2.21 5.36 9.38
C ILE A 53 1.17 4.24 9.24
N ILE A 54 0.40 4.05 10.30
CA ILE A 54 -0.71 3.09 10.35
C ILE A 54 -1.99 3.90 10.48
N VAL A 55 -2.94 3.67 9.58
CA VAL A 55 -4.21 4.39 9.51
C VAL A 55 -5.34 3.42 9.74
N LYS A 56 -6.15 3.68 10.75
CA LYS A 56 -7.36 2.93 11.02
C LYS A 56 -8.48 3.40 10.10
N ILE A 57 -8.90 2.56 9.17
CA ILE A 57 -10.01 2.86 8.24
C ILE A 57 -11.33 2.20 8.68
N SER A 58 -11.26 1.21 9.56
CA SER A 58 -12.42 0.63 10.25
C SER A 58 -12.01 0.01 11.59
N PRO A 59 -12.95 -0.37 12.47
CA PRO A 59 -12.62 -1.03 13.74
C PRO A 59 -11.75 -2.29 13.60
N LYS A 60 -11.79 -2.96 12.45
CA LYS A 60 -11.07 -4.21 12.17
C LYS A 60 -10.10 -4.12 10.99
N VAL A 61 -9.90 -2.94 10.41
CA VAL A 61 -9.03 -2.80 9.23
C VAL A 61 -8.12 -1.60 9.39
N VAL A 62 -6.82 -1.83 9.18
CA VAL A 62 -5.79 -0.80 9.16
C VAL A 62 -5.03 -0.83 7.84
N VAL A 63 -4.56 0.33 7.42
CA VAL A 63 -3.66 0.52 6.28
C VAL A 63 -2.29 0.93 6.84
N LYS A 64 -1.21 0.28 6.38
CA LYS A 64 0.17 0.68 6.68
C LYS A 64 0.80 1.29 5.43
N PHE A 65 1.47 2.42 5.57
CA PHE A 65 2.31 3.01 4.52
C PHE A 65 3.52 3.75 5.11
N GLY A 66 4.58 3.90 4.32
CA GLY A 66 5.84 4.54 4.73
C GLY A 66 7.07 3.90 4.11
N ALA A 67 8.23 4.52 4.28
CA ALA A 67 9.49 4.10 3.63
C ALA A 67 9.95 2.68 4.01
N HIS A 68 9.47 2.14 5.14
CA HIS A 68 9.81 0.81 5.62
C HIS A 68 8.72 -0.24 5.35
N VAL A 69 7.62 0.13 4.68
CA VAL A 69 6.57 -0.82 4.28
C VAL A 69 7.03 -1.54 3.02
N ASN A 70 7.26 -2.86 3.13
CA ASN A 70 7.77 -3.68 2.05
C ASN A 70 6.78 -4.80 1.74
N ILE A 71 6.54 -5.07 0.45
CA ILE A 71 5.72 -6.19 -0.03
C ILE A 71 6.18 -7.54 0.52
N THR A 72 7.46 -7.69 0.85
CA THR A 72 8.01 -8.88 1.50
C THR A 72 7.32 -9.16 2.83
N GLU A 73 6.99 -8.12 3.62
CA GLU A 73 6.24 -8.28 4.88
C GLU A 73 4.87 -8.93 4.61
N ALA A 74 4.20 -8.52 3.53
CA ALA A 74 2.92 -9.09 3.12
C ALA A 74 3.06 -10.56 2.70
N LYS A 75 4.02 -10.85 1.81
CA LYS A 75 4.25 -12.21 1.30
C LYS A 75 4.61 -13.19 2.42
N THR A 76 5.49 -12.81 3.33
CA THR A 76 5.88 -13.65 4.47
C THR A 76 4.70 -13.96 5.37
N LYS A 77 3.83 -12.97 5.66
CA LYS A 77 2.66 -13.18 6.52
C LYS A 77 1.58 -14.02 5.84
N ILE A 78 1.34 -13.83 4.54
CA ILE A 78 0.43 -14.68 3.76
C ILE A 78 0.93 -16.13 3.79
N HIS A 79 2.23 -16.34 3.56
CA HIS A 79 2.83 -17.67 3.62
C HIS A 79 2.72 -18.29 5.02
N ALA A 80 3.01 -17.53 6.08
CA ALA A 80 2.86 -17.99 7.45
C ALA A 80 1.40 -18.36 7.80
N ALA A 81 0.42 -17.57 7.31
CA ALA A 81 -1.01 -17.86 7.52
C ALA A 81 -1.44 -19.19 6.88
N GLN A 82 -0.82 -19.56 5.75
CA GLN A 82 -1.15 -20.79 5.01
C GLN A 82 -0.42 -22.02 5.54
N ASN A 83 0.78 -21.86 6.11
CA ASN A 83 1.70 -22.95 6.39
C ASN A 83 1.95 -23.17 7.88
N THR A 84 1.42 -22.32 8.76
CA THR A 84 1.62 -22.43 10.21
C THR A 84 0.31 -22.35 10.96
N GLY A 85 0.23 -23.00 12.12
CA GLY A 85 -0.91 -22.86 13.05
C GLY A 85 -0.84 -21.62 13.95
N VAL A 86 0.11 -20.72 13.71
CA VAL A 86 0.30 -19.51 14.52
C VAL A 86 -0.72 -18.46 14.08
N PRO A 87 -1.45 -17.82 15.00
CA PRO A 87 -2.34 -16.72 14.65
C PRO A 87 -1.52 -15.54 14.12
N VAL A 88 -1.62 -15.29 12.82
CA VAL A 88 -1.01 -14.14 12.14
C VAL A 88 -2.09 -13.16 11.65
N PRO A 89 -1.85 -11.85 11.70
CA PRO A 89 -2.80 -10.87 11.17
C PRO A 89 -3.21 -11.19 9.73
N LYS A 90 -4.53 -11.12 9.45
CA LYS A 90 -5.06 -11.41 8.12
C LYS A 90 -4.71 -10.27 7.18
N PHE A 91 -4.08 -10.60 6.05
CA PHE A 91 -3.85 -9.64 4.96
C PHE A 91 -5.08 -9.59 4.07
N LEU A 92 -5.53 -8.36 3.78
CA LEU A 92 -6.70 -8.10 2.96
C LEU A 92 -6.31 -7.59 1.58
N ALA A 93 -5.31 -6.71 1.51
CA ALA A 93 -4.77 -6.22 0.24
C ALA A 93 -3.34 -5.67 0.40
N CYS A 94 -2.61 -5.60 -0.71
CA CYS A 94 -1.33 -4.92 -0.85
C CYS A 94 -1.30 -4.21 -2.20
N TYR A 95 -0.95 -2.93 -2.21
CA TYR A 95 -0.86 -2.13 -3.42
C TYR A 95 0.26 -1.09 -3.35
N MET A 96 0.64 -0.55 -4.51
CA MET A 96 1.51 0.61 -4.65
C MET A 96 0.69 1.77 -5.21
N TYR A 97 0.94 2.98 -4.72
CA TYR A 97 0.21 4.17 -5.16
C TYR A 97 1.12 5.39 -5.36
N GLY A 98 1.03 6.01 -6.54
CA GLY A 98 1.68 7.28 -6.89
C GLY A 98 2.94 7.12 -7.77
N PRO A 99 3.55 8.24 -8.20
CA PRO A 99 4.80 8.26 -8.98
C PRO A 99 6.06 7.96 -8.15
N ILE A 100 5.92 7.96 -6.82
CA ILE A 100 6.92 7.54 -5.83
C ILE A 100 6.26 6.37 -5.10
N ASP A 101 6.91 5.21 -5.13
CA ASP A 101 6.44 3.91 -4.67
C ASP A 101 6.01 3.87 -3.19
N HIS A 102 4.84 4.42 -2.87
CA HIS A 102 4.26 4.29 -1.54
C HIS A 102 3.48 2.98 -1.47
N TYR A 103 4.03 2.02 -0.73
CA TYR A 103 3.36 0.74 -0.46
C TYR A 103 2.24 0.92 0.57
N GLY A 104 1.03 0.51 0.21
CA GLY A 104 -0.12 0.37 1.08
C GLY A 104 -0.38 -1.09 1.41
N ILE A 105 -0.36 -1.45 2.70
CA ILE A 105 -0.68 -2.79 3.19
C ILE A 105 -1.94 -2.74 4.05
N LEU A 106 -2.95 -3.53 3.72
CA LEU A 106 -4.19 -3.64 4.49
C LEU A 106 -4.24 -4.94 5.28
N THR A 107 -4.48 -4.80 6.59
CA THR A 107 -4.57 -5.95 7.50
C THR A 107 -5.76 -5.84 8.44
N ALA A 108 -6.24 -7.00 8.87
CA ALA A 108 -7.22 -7.17 9.93
C ALA A 108 -6.66 -8.00 11.09
N PRO A 109 -7.04 -7.70 12.35
CA PRO A 109 -6.68 -8.54 13.47
C PRO A 109 -7.34 -9.91 13.34
N THR A 110 -6.63 -10.95 13.77
CA THR A 110 -7.17 -12.31 13.90
C THR A 110 -8.17 -12.36 15.05
N SER A 111 -9.41 -12.74 14.74
CA SER A 111 -10.35 -13.20 15.77
C SER A 111 -9.77 -14.46 16.42
N SER A 112 -9.50 -14.43 17.72
CA SER A 112 -9.19 -15.61 18.53
C SER A 112 -10.39 -16.54 18.65
#